data_AF-A0A4C1ZF87-F1
#
_entry.id   AF-A0A4C1ZF87-F1
#
_cell.length_a   1.000
_cell.length_b   1.000
_cell.length_c   1.000
_cell.angle_alpha   90.00
_cell.angle_beta   90.00
_cell.angle_gamma   90.00
#
_symmetry.space_group_name_H-M   'P 1'
#
loop_
_entity.id
_entity.type
_entity.pdbx_description
1 polymer ?
#
loop_
_entity_poly.entity_id
_entity_poly.type
_entity_poly.pdbx_seq_one_letter_code
_entity_poly.pdbx_strand_id
1 'polypeptide(L)'
;MDAYLIRDQQLTAAFNQVHAFELLQDPIVENEDVEEAEMPETDMTNEQFQAVQQALNVEQRELYNTITASIQRQQQDESGAKLRYFITGGAGTGKSFTLKTLREQVNRCYGKKAVKTCALTGVAARLIGGNTIHSLLKLPVEKDNRMGPMPLLTGNYLRVMRNQWRDTEFLFIDEISMVPYEMLVMINSRLQQLKNNDRLFGRINILVFGDLMQLPPVHGRQVFEQPPYGWRNAFLAIIYIG
;
A
#
# COMPACT_ATOMS: atom_id res chain seq x y z
N MET A 1 -28.15 -18.66 -27.97
CA MET A 1 -27.00 -18.21 -28.79
C MET A 1 -26.13 -17.22 -28.01
N ASP A 2 -26.71 -16.39 -27.13
CA ASP A 2 -25.99 -15.29 -26.46
C ASP A 2 -24.99 -15.69 -25.37
N ALA A 3 -25.21 -16.81 -24.66
CA ALA A 3 -24.30 -17.25 -23.59
C ALA A 3 -22.90 -17.65 -24.12
N TYR A 4 -22.84 -18.17 -25.35
CA TYR A 4 -21.57 -18.51 -26.00
C TYR A 4 -20.84 -17.26 -26.48
N LEU A 5 -21.57 -16.28 -27.01
CA LEU A 5 -21.01 -15.02 -27.48
C LEU A 5 -20.42 -14.19 -26.31
N ILE A 6 -21.10 -14.19 -25.16
CA ILE A 6 -20.61 -13.53 -23.94
C ILE A 6 -19.35 -14.23 -23.41
N ARG A 7 -19.32 -15.56 -23.43
CA ARG A 7 -18.14 -16.35 -23.01
C ARG A 7 -16.95 -16.12 -23.93
N ASP A 8 -17.19 -16.03 -25.23
CA ASP A 8 -16.16 -15.79 -26.24
C ASP A 8 -15.59 -14.37 -26.15
N GLN A 9 -16.45 -13.36 -25.87
CA GLN A 9 -16.01 -12.00 -25.56
C GLN A 9 -15.21 -11.91 -24.27
N GLN A 10 -15.61 -12.65 -23.22
CA GLN A 10 -14.86 -12.71 -21.96
C GLN A 10 -13.50 -13.39 -22.13
N LEU A 11 -13.44 -14.48 -22.91
CA LEU A 11 -12.19 -15.17 -23.25
C LEU A 11 -11.28 -14.29 -24.10
N THR A 12 -11.83 -13.58 -25.08
CA THR A 12 -11.08 -12.66 -25.94
C THR A 12 -10.56 -11.46 -25.15
N ALA A 13 -11.34 -10.91 -24.22
CA ALA A 13 -10.90 -9.83 -23.35
C ALA A 13 -9.80 -10.29 -22.37
N ALA A 14 -9.92 -11.49 -21.81
CA ALA A 14 -8.90 -12.09 -20.97
C ALA A 14 -7.61 -12.37 -21.76
N PHE A 15 -7.73 -12.91 -22.98
CA PHE A 15 -6.61 -13.20 -23.88
C PHE A 15 -5.87 -11.91 -24.31
N ASN A 16 -6.62 -10.86 -24.65
CA ASN A 16 -6.04 -9.57 -25.02
C ASN A 16 -5.38 -8.85 -23.83
N GLN A 17 -5.87 -9.05 -22.60
CA GLN A 17 -5.19 -8.54 -21.40
C GLN A 17 -3.88 -9.28 -21.11
N VAL A 18 -3.81 -10.59 -21.35
CA VAL A 18 -2.57 -11.36 -21.22
C VAL A 18 -1.53 -10.91 -22.25
N HIS A 19 -1.94 -10.72 -23.51
CA HIS A 19 -1.03 -10.25 -24.56
C HIS A 19 -0.61 -8.78 -24.42
N ALA A 20 -1.48 -7.89 -23.95
CA ALA A 20 -1.10 -6.50 -23.64
C ALA A 20 -0.02 -6.42 -22.53
N PHE A 21 0.11 -7.48 -21.74
CA PHE A 21 1.11 -7.61 -20.68
C PHE A 21 2.41 -8.27 -21.15
N GLU A 22 2.33 -9.19 -22.11
CA GLU A 22 3.50 -9.77 -22.78
C GLU A 22 4.24 -8.74 -23.64
N LEU A 23 3.54 -7.75 -24.20
CA LEU A 23 4.14 -6.66 -24.98
C LEU A 23 4.92 -5.62 -24.15
N LEU A 24 5.03 -5.79 -22.83
CA LEU A 24 5.87 -4.96 -21.96
C LEU A 24 7.17 -5.66 -21.51
N GLN A 25 7.60 -6.69 -22.23
CA GLN A 25 8.90 -7.35 -21.99
C GLN A 25 9.87 -7.09 -23.14
N ASP A 26 10.71 -6.07 -22.98
CA ASP A 26 12.11 -6.20 -23.36
C ASP A 26 12.93 -6.30 -22.06
N PRO A 27 13.66 -7.41 -21.84
CA PRO A 27 14.60 -7.53 -20.73
C PRO A 27 16.01 -7.14 -21.18
N ILE A 28 16.60 -6.11 -20.57
CA ILE A 28 18.05 -6.10 -20.37
C ILE A 28 18.28 -6.75 -19.00
N VAL A 29 18.61 -8.04 -19.03
CA VAL A 29 19.28 -8.72 -17.92
C VAL A 29 20.77 -8.42 -18.12
N GLU A 30 21.29 -7.40 -17.45
CA GLU A 30 22.72 -7.34 -17.18
C GLU A 30 23.02 -8.21 -15.95
N ASN A 31 24.11 -8.97 -16.05
CA ASN A 31 24.51 -10.00 -15.12
C ASN A 31 24.62 -9.47 -13.69
N GLU A 32 24.14 -10.27 -12.73
CA GLU A 32 24.32 -10.06 -11.29
C GLU A 32 25.81 -10.20 -10.95
N ASP A 33 26.53 -9.07 -10.92
CA ASP A 33 27.67 -8.94 -10.03
C ASP A 33 27.15 -8.97 -8.60
N VAL A 34 27.83 -9.73 -7.73
CA VAL A 34 27.52 -9.83 -6.30
C VAL A 34 27.72 -8.44 -5.69
N GLU A 35 26.64 -7.67 -5.56
CA GLU A 35 26.64 -6.41 -4.83
C GLU A 35 27.02 -6.71 -3.38
N GLU A 36 28.19 -6.21 -2.97
CA GLU A 36 28.52 -6.00 -1.56
C GLU A 36 27.29 -5.34 -0.90
N ALA A 37 26.90 -5.79 0.29
CA ALA A 37 25.71 -5.29 0.97
C ALA A 37 25.80 -3.78 1.20
N GLU A 38 25.34 -2.99 0.23
CA GLU A 38 25.18 -1.56 0.35
C GLU A 38 24.21 -1.32 1.50
N MET A 39 24.62 -0.46 2.43
CA MET A 39 23.72 0.02 3.46
C MET A 39 22.48 0.58 2.77
N PRO A 40 21.27 0.24 3.24
CA PRO A 40 20.05 0.73 2.63
C PRO A 40 20.10 2.24 2.52
N GLU A 41 19.93 2.79 1.31
CA GLU A 41 19.76 4.23 1.12
C GLU A 41 18.59 4.71 2.00
N THR A 42 18.93 5.41 3.08
CA THR A 42 18.00 6.17 3.91
C THR A 42 17.69 7.49 3.21
N ASP A 43 16.43 7.95 3.29
CA ASP A 43 16.03 9.19 2.63
C ASP A 43 16.66 10.44 3.29
N MET A 44 17.18 10.29 4.51
CA MET A 44 17.67 11.38 5.37
C MET A 44 19.00 11.01 6.03
N THR A 45 19.87 12.00 6.27
CA THR A 45 21.03 11.80 7.17
C THR A 45 20.57 11.60 8.61
N ASN A 46 21.47 11.11 9.47
CA ASN A 46 21.17 10.95 10.90
C ASN A 46 20.80 12.27 11.57
N GLU A 47 21.50 13.36 11.24
CA GLU A 47 21.24 14.69 11.80
C GLU A 47 19.89 15.24 11.34
N GLN A 48 19.56 15.06 10.05
CA GLN A 48 18.27 15.44 9.49
C GLN A 48 17.14 14.67 10.17
N PHE A 49 17.30 13.35 10.35
CA PHE A 49 16.29 12.53 10.99
C PHE A 49 16.11 12.87 12.47
N GLN A 50 17.20 13.17 13.18
CA GLN A 50 17.13 13.62 14.57
C GLN A 50 16.38 14.95 14.71
N ALA A 51 16.61 15.91 13.80
CA ALA A 51 15.87 17.17 13.78
C ALA A 51 14.37 16.93 13.52
N VAL A 52 14.03 16.02 12.60
CA VAL A 52 12.63 15.62 12.33
C VAL A 52 11.97 15.00 13.57
N GLN A 53 12.65 14.13 14.30
CA GLN A 53 12.13 13.52 15.54
C GLN A 53 11.89 14.57 16.64
N GLN A 54 12.75 15.58 16.74
CA GLN A 54 12.59 16.69 17.70
C GLN A 54 11.39 17.58 17.35
N ALA A 55 11.10 17.75 16.05
CA ALA A 55 9.99 18.57 15.56
C ALA A 55 8.60 17.91 15.70
N LEU A 56 8.52 16.63 16.08
CA LEU A 56 7.23 15.97 16.32
C LEU A 56 6.47 16.64 17.47
N ASN A 57 5.17 16.89 17.26
CA ASN A 57 4.26 17.23 18.35
C ASN A 57 3.99 16.01 19.26
N VAL A 58 3.18 16.20 20.31
CA VAL A 58 2.93 15.16 21.30
C VAL A 58 2.27 13.92 20.66
N GLU A 59 1.20 14.12 19.90
CA GLU A 59 0.41 13.06 19.28
C GLU A 59 1.21 12.29 18.21
N GLN A 60 1.98 13.01 17.39
CA GLN A 60 2.88 12.42 16.39
C GLN A 60 4.00 11.61 17.06
N ARG A 61 4.53 12.09 18.19
CA ARG A 61 5.56 11.39 18.96
C ARG A 61 5.03 10.14 19.63
N GLU A 62 3.81 10.16 20.16
CA GLU A 62 3.14 8.97 20.71
C GLU A 62 2.90 7.90 19.64
N LEU A 63 2.42 8.31 18.46
CA LEU A 63 2.26 7.42 17.32
C LEU A 63 3.60 6.81 16.88
N TYR A 64 4.63 7.65 16.77
CA TYR A 64 6.00 7.24 16.42
C TYR A 64 6.54 6.18 17.40
N ASN A 65 6.41 6.42 18.70
CA ASN A 65 6.86 5.50 19.74
C ASN A 65 6.07 4.18 19.69
N THR A 66 4.75 4.26 19.51
CA THR A 66 3.86 3.10 19.43
C THR A 66 4.21 2.18 18.26
N ILE A 67 4.44 2.76 17.07
CA ILE A 67 4.83 2.01 15.88
C ILE A 67 6.21 1.39 16.07
N THR A 68 7.18 2.15 16.58
CA THR A 68 8.55 1.66 16.85
C THR A 68 8.54 0.47 17.81
N ALA A 69 7.81 0.57 18.92
CA ALA A 69 7.66 -0.53 19.89
C ALA A 69 6.90 -1.72 19.30
N SER A 70 5.98 -1.51 18.36
CA SER A 70 5.32 -2.61 17.66
C SER A 70 6.27 -3.36 16.71
N ILE A 71 7.12 -2.64 15.98
CA ILE A 71 8.12 -3.26 15.09
C ILE A 71 9.06 -4.16 15.88
N GLN A 72 9.59 -3.67 17.01
CA GLN A 72 10.48 -4.45 17.88
C GLN A 72 9.82 -5.75 18.36
N ARG A 73 8.54 -5.68 18.79
CA ARG A 73 7.78 -6.88 19.18
C ARG A 73 7.56 -7.84 18.02
N GLN A 74 7.25 -7.33 16.82
CA GLN A 74 7.05 -8.15 15.63
C GLN A 74 8.34 -8.83 15.14
N GLN A 75 9.50 -8.20 15.34
CA GLN A 75 10.80 -8.81 15.02
C GLN A 75 11.17 -9.94 15.99
N GLN A 76 10.66 -9.91 17.23
CA GLN A 76 10.82 -11.00 18.19
C GLN A 76 9.80 -12.13 17.99
N ASP A 77 8.58 -11.78 17.62
CA ASP A 77 7.49 -12.71 17.35
C ASP A 77 6.71 -12.32 16.09
N GLU A 78 7.05 -12.96 14.97
CA GLU A 78 6.37 -12.75 13.70
C GLU A 78 4.89 -13.15 13.72
N SER A 79 4.49 -13.99 14.68
CA SER A 79 3.11 -14.46 14.84
C SER A 79 2.18 -13.36 15.37
N GLY A 80 2.75 -12.31 15.96
CA GLY A 80 2.06 -11.17 16.56
C GLY A 80 1.09 -10.43 15.62
N ALA A 81 0.21 -9.65 16.24
CA ALA A 81 -0.79 -8.84 15.53
C ALA A 81 -0.13 -7.77 14.64
N LYS A 82 -0.64 -7.63 13.42
CA LYS A 82 -0.21 -6.61 12.47
C LYS A 82 -1.00 -5.32 12.68
N LEU A 83 -0.32 -4.19 12.54
CA LEU A 83 -0.89 -2.86 12.66
C LEU A 83 -1.83 -2.58 11.49
N ARG A 84 -2.99 -2.00 11.80
CA ARG A 84 -3.99 -1.53 10.82
C ARG A 84 -4.57 -0.23 11.33
N TYR A 85 -3.82 0.85 11.19
CA TYR A 85 -4.16 2.14 11.78
C TYR A 85 -4.64 3.11 10.71
N PHE A 86 -5.66 3.87 11.07
CA PHE A 86 -6.05 5.06 10.35
C PHE A 86 -5.58 6.29 11.11
N ILE A 87 -4.66 7.04 10.52
CA ILE A 87 -4.12 8.28 11.03
C ILE A 87 -4.92 9.42 10.38
N THR A 88 -5.63 10.18 11.19
CA THR A 88 -6.49 11.29 10.76
C THR A 88 -6.12 12.58 11.49
N GLY A 89 -6.50 13.71 10.91
CA GLY A 89 -6.27 15.03 11.45
C GLY A 89 -6.74 16.07 10.45
N GLY A 90 -7.07 17.27 10.90
CA GLY A 90 -7.49 18.36 10.01
C GLY A 90 -6.42 18.76 8.98
N ALA A 91 -6.75 19.65 8.04
CA ALA A 91 -5.77 20.24 7.14
C ALA A 91 -4.65 20.96 7.93
N GLY A 92 -3.40 20.82 7.48
CA GLY A 92 -2.24 21.47 8.12
C GLY A 92 -1.69 20.79 9.37
N THR A 93 -2.29 19.72 9.88
CA THR A 93 -1.82 18.96 11.07
C THR A 93 -0.53 18.16 10.89
N GLY A 94 0.10 18.24 9.71
CA GLY A 94 1.35 17.54 9.44
C GLY A 94 1.22 16.05 9.13
N LYS A 95 0.09 15.59 8.57
CA LYS A 95 -0.10 14.17 8.16
C LYS A 95 1.00 13.68 7.22
N SER A 96 1.28 14.40 6.13
CA SER A 96 2.33 14.01 5.17
C SER A 96 3.74 14.09 5.78
N PHE A 97 3.98 15.02 6.72
CA PHE A 97 5.21 15.06 7.51
C PHE A 97 5.34 13.79 8.36
N THR A 98 4.29 13.44 9.11
CA THR A 98 4.22 12.23 9.94
C THR A 98 4.43 10.96 9.11
N LEU A 99 3.81 10.86 7.93
CA LEU A 99 3.99 9.75 7.00
C LEU A 99 5.45 9.58 6.60
N LYS A 100 6.13 10.67 6.21
CA LYS A 100 7.55 10.64 5.82
C LYS A 100 8.45 10.26 7.00
N THR A 101 8.20 10.82 8.18
CA THR A 101 8.93 10.49 9.41
C THR A 101 8.80 9.02 9.79
N LEU A 102 7.57 8.48 9.74
CA LEU A 102 7.33 7.06 10.03
C LEU A 102 7.94 6.14 8.98
N ARG A 103 7.93 6.54 7.70
CA ARG A 103 8.56 5.76 6.62
C ARG A 103 10.04 5.58 6.90
N GLU A 104 10.71 6.69 7.19
CA GLU A 104 12.14 6.69 7.49
C GLU A 104 12.45 5.87 8.74
N GLN A 105 11.64 6.00 9.80
CA GLN A 105 11.79 5.20 11.01
C GLN A 105 11.66 3.70 10.74
N VAL A 106 10.62 3.29 10.02
CA VAL A 106 10.39 1.88 9.71
C VAL A 106 11.56 1.33 8.90
N ASN A 107 12.00 2.03 7.86
CA ASN A 107 13.12 1.59 7.04
C ASN A 107 14.41 1.43 7.86
N ARG A 108 14.68 2.36 8.79
CA ARG A 108 15.81 2.27 9.73
C ARG A 108 15.67 1.08 10.69
N CYS A 109 14.48 0.82 11.25
CA CYS A 109 14.25 -0.33 12.12
C CYS A 109 14.47 -1.68 11.43
N TYR A 110 14.18 -1.78 10.13
CA TYR A 110 14.39 -2.99 9.35
C TYR A 110 15.73 -3.05 8.63
N GLY A 111 16.48 -1.95 8.58
CA GLY A 111 17.71 -1.85 7.79
C GLY A 111 17.48 -2.09 6.29
N LYS A 112 16.30 -1.74 5.76
CA LYS A 112 15.95 -1.88 4.33
C LYS A 112 14.75 -1.01 3.95
N LYS A 113 14.47 -0.86 2.65
CA LYS A 113 13.26 -0.22 2.12
C LYS A 113 12.02 -1.11 2.37
N ALA A 114 11.58 -1.18 3.63
CA ALA A 114 10.50 -2.05 4.12
C ALA A 114 9.09 -1.45 3.92
N VAL A 115 9.00 -0.18 3.55
CA VAL A 115 7.73 0.54 3.34
C VAL A 115 7.49 0.79 1.86
N LYS A 116 6.30 0.44 1.37
CA LYS A 116 5.77 0.98 0.12
C LYS A 116 4.72 2.05 0.43
N THR A 117 4.73 3.15 -0.32
CA THR A 117 3.77 4.26 -0.16
C THR A 117 2.94 4.43 -1.42
N CYS A 118 1.65 4.73 -1.25
CA CYS A 118 0.77 5.06 -2.36
C CYS A 118 -0.34 6.02 -1.99
N ALA A 119 -0.98 6.60 -3.01
CA ALA A 119 -2.21 7.38 -2.87
C ALA A 119 -3.14 7.11 -4.06
N LEU A 120 -4.38 7.59 -3.99
CA LEU A 120 -5.32 7.44 -5.11
C LEU A 120 -4.90 8.26 -6.34
N THR A 121 -4.55 9.53 -6.13
CA THR A 121 -4.20 10.45 -7.21
C THR A 121 -2.68 10.51 -7.46
N GLY A 122 -2.29 10.81 -8.70
CA GLY A 122 -0.87 10.94 -9.06
C GLY A 122 -0.16 12.08 -8.33
N VAL A 123 -0.87 13.18 -8.05
CA VAL A 123 -0.31 14.34 -7.32
C VAL A 123 -0.03 13.96 -5.87
N ALA A 124 -0.99 13.36 -5.16
CA ALA A 124 -0.80 12.91 -3.77
C ALA A 124 0.32 11.87 -3.68
N ALA A 125 0.34 10.90 -4.59
CA ALA A 125 1.39 9.88 -4.65
C ALA A 125 2.79 10.51 -4.82
N ARG A 126 2.92 11.51 -5.70
CA ARG A 126 4.20 12.21 -5.90
C ARG A 126 4.64 12.99 -4.66
N LEU A 127 3.73 13.65 -3.93
CA LEU A 127 4.05 14.44 -2.74
C LEU A 127 4.67 13.61 -1.61
N ILE A 128 4.25 12.34 -1.49
CA ILE A 128 4.80 11.38 -0.53
C ILE A 128 5.93 10.52 -1.11
N GLY A 129 6.38 10.79 -2.33
CA GLY A 129 7.42 9.99 -3.01
C GLY A 129 7.02 8.53 -3.21
N GLY A 130 5.77 8.28 -3.61
CA GLY A 130 5.21 6.96 -3.84
C GLY A 130 4.58 6.82 -5.23
N ASN A 131 3.76 5.78 -5.39
CA ASN A 131 3.05 5.48 -6.62
C ASN A 131 1.54 5.60 -6.45
N THR A 132 0.78 5.65 -7.54
CA THR A 132 -0.68 5.50 -7.42
C THR A 132 -1.01 4.09 -6.96
N ILE A 133 -2.08 3.90 -6.19
CA ILE A 133 -2.55 2.57 -5.75
C ILE A 133 -2.64 1.60 -6.95
N HIS A 134 -3.15 2.11 -8.08
CA HIS A 134 -3.36 1.32 -9.28
C HIS A 134 -2.05 0.84 -9.90
N SER A 135 -1.07 1.73 -10.03
CA SER A 135 0.23 1.39 -10.63
C SER A 135 1.08 0.50 -9.72
N LEU A 136 1.01 0.71 -8.40
CA LEU A 136 1.78 -0.02 -7.40
C LEU A 136 1.32 -1.48 -7.26
N LEU A 137 0.00 -1.70 -7.22
CA LEU A 137 -0.62 -3.00 -6.99
C LEU A 137 -1.13 -3.66 -8.28
N LYS A 138 -1.02 -2.98 -9.42
CA LYS A 138 -1.55 -3.43 -10.72
C LYS A 138 -3.05 -3.74 -10.62
N LEU A 139 -3.77 -2.79 -10.03
CA LEU A 139 -5.24 -2.82 -9.92
C LEU A 139 -5.86 -2.19 -11.18
N PRO A 140 -7.08 -2.62 -11.58
CA PRO A 140 -7.76 -2.04 -12.71
C PRO A 140 -8.06 -0.56 -12.47
N VAL A 141 -7.98 0.23 -13.54
CA VAL A 141 -8.46 1.62 -13.55
C VAL A 141 -9.95 1.59 -13.88
N GLU A 142 -10.72 2.42 -13.18
CA GLU A 142 -12.13 2.62 -13.49
C GLU A 142 -12.28 3.17 -14.92
N LYS A 143 -13.18 2.55 -15.69
CA LYS A 143 -13.55 3.00 -17.03
C LYS A 143 -15.07 2.99 -17.13
N ASP A 144 -15.66 4.09 -17.60
CA ASP A 144 -17.11 4.25 -17.75
C ASP A 144 -17.91 3.99 -16.44
N ASN A 145 -17.42 4.53 -15.32
CA ASN A 145 -17.97 4.36 -13.97
C ASN A 145 -18.09 2.90 -13.50
N ARG A 146 -17.25 2.02 -14.06
CA ARG A 146 -17.18 0.61 -13.68
C ARG A 146 -15.74 0.24 -13.41
N MET A 147 -15.51 -0.32 -12.22
CA MET A 147 -14.24 -0.95 -11.92
C MET A 147 -14.21 -2.33 -12.58
N GLY A 148 -13.22 -2.56 -13.44
CA GLY A 148 -13.03 -3.85 -14.11
C GLY A 148 -12.72 -4.98 -13.12
N PRO A 149 -12.78 -6.25 -13.55
CA PRO A 149 -12.35 -7.36 -12.71
C PRO A 149 -10.87 -7.22 -12.35
N MET A 150 -10.48 -7.69 -11.16
CA MET A 150 -9.08 -7.71 -10.79
C MET A 150 -8.31 -8.64 -11.76
N PRO A 151 -7.24 -8.16 -12.41
CA PRO A 151 -6.45 -9.00 -13.30
C PRO A 151 -5.74 -10.09 -12.50
N LEU A 152 -5.85 -11.36 -12.91
CA LEU A 152 -5.12 -12.43 -12.24
C LEU A 152 -3.63 -12.35 -12.61
N LEU A 153 -2.77 -12.08 -11.63
CA LEU A 153 -1.33 -12.18 -11.85
C LEU A 153 -0.92 -13.66 -11.90
N THR A 154 -0.26 -14.08 -12.97
CA THR A 154 0.22 -15.46 -13.15
C THR A 154 1.65 -15.51 -13.68
N GLY A 155 2.26 -16.69 -13.65
CA GLY A 155 3.55 -16.98 -14.27
C GLY A 155 4.68 -16.03 -13.84
N ASN A 156 5.51 -15.64 -14.82
CA ASN A 156 6.67 -14.78 -14.60
C ASN A 156 6.30 -13.43 -14.00
N TYR A 157 5.15 -12.87 -14.38
CA TYR A 157 4.73 -11.57 -13.87
C TYR A 157 4.46 -11.60 -12.37
N LEU A 158 3.72 -12.62 -11.90
CA LEU A 158 3.49 -12.80 -10.47
C LEU A 158 4.82 -12.98 -9.72
N ARG A 159 5.76 -13.75 -10.29
CA ARG A 159 7.09 -13.95 -9.69
C ARG A 159 7.85 -12.63 -9.54
N VAL A 160 7.90 -11.79 -10.58
CA VAL A 160 8.54 -10.47 -10.53
C VAL A 160 7.89 -9.59 -9.46
N MET A 161 6.56 -9.55 -9.42
CA MET A 161 5.84 -8.76 -8.42
C MET A 161 6.08 -9.28 -6.99
N ARG A 162 6.10 -10.60 -6.79
CA ARG A 162 6.43 -11.21 -5.50
C ARG A 162 7.84 -10.83 -5.04
N ASN A 163 8.82 -10.82 -5.94
CA ASN A 163 10.17 -10.36 -5.63
C ASN A 163 10.18 -8.87 -5.21
N GLN A 164 9.47 -8.00 -5.92
CA GLN A 164 9.38 -6.57 -5.59
C GLN A 164 8.68 -6.27 -4.24
N TRP A 165 7.86 -7.19 -3.74
CA TRP A 165 7.12 -7.08 -2.48
C TRP A 165 7.66 -7.99 -1.36
N ARG A 166 8.72 -8.76 -1.64
CA ARG A 166 9.33 -9.73 -0.72
C ARG A 166 9.65 -9.07 0.62
N ASP A 167 10.39 -7.97 0.55
CA ASP A 167 10.91 -7.23 1.70
C ASP A 167 9.97 -6.17 2.27
N THR A 168 8.76 -6.05 1.73
CA THR A 168 7.76 -5.09 2.20
C THR A 168 7.06 -5.61 3.46
N GLU A 169 7.15 -4.81 4.52
CA GLU A 169 6.55 -5.03 5.85
C GLU A 169 5.40 -4.06 6.15
N PHE A 170 5.38 -2.91 5.47
CA PHE A 170 4.37 -1.88 5.61
C PHE A 170 3.88 -1.37 4.26
N LEU A 171 2.57 -1.13 4.17
CA LEU A 171 1.96 -0.32 3.11
C LEU A 171 1.34 0.93 3.73
N PHE A 172 1.78 2.10 3.26
CA PHE A 172 1.20 3.38 3.61
C PHE A 172 0.30 3.89 2.49
N ILE A 173 -0.93 4.27 2.83
CA ILE A 173 -1.90 4.82 1.87
C ILE A 173 -2.27 6.23 2.30
N ASP A 174 -1.90 7.24 1.52
CA ASP A 174 -2.32 8.62 1.74
C ASP A 174 -3.64 8.93 1.01
N GLU A 175 -4.34 9.96 1.48
CA GLU A 175 -5.67 10.37 1.01
C GLU A 175 -6.70 9.23 1.01
N ILE A 176 -6.74 8.43 2.09
CA ILE A 176 -7.64 7.28 2.22
C ILE A 176 -9.13 7.67 2.16
N SER A 177 -9.47 8.91 2.48
CA SER A 177 -10.84 9.44 2.39
C SER A 177 -11.42 9.33 0.97
N MET A 178 -10.58 9.41 -0.06
CA MET A 178 -11.01 9.29 -1.45
C MET A 178 -11.03 7.84 -1.96
N VAL A 179 -10.50 6.88 -1.20
CA VAL A 179 -10.38 5.48 -1.64
C VAL A 179 -11.70 4.74 -1.43
N PRO A 180 -12.28 4.11 -2.46
CA PRO A 180 -13.48 3.30 -2.29
C PRO A 180 -13.24 2.01 -1.49
N TYR A 181 -14.25 1.54 -0.76
CA TYR A 181 -14.21 0.26 -0.03
C TYR A 181 -13.87 -0.91 -0.95
N GLU A 182 -14.43 -0.94 -2.16
CA GLU A 182 -14.18 -1.99 -3.14
C GLU A 182 -12.70 -2.05 -3.54
N MET A 183 -12.03 -0.90 -3.61
CA MET A 183 -10.60 -0.82 -3.86
C MET A 183 -9.78 -1.36 -2.68
N LEU A 184 -10.21 -1.12 -1.45
CA LEU A 184 -9.56 -1.69 -0.25
C LEU A 184 -9.65 -3.23 -0.25
N VAL A 185 -10.77 -3.80 -0.68
CA VAL A 185 -10.93 -5.26 -0.88
C VAL A 185 -9.95 -5.76 -1.94
N MET A 186 -9.77 -5.02 -3.03
CA MET A 186 -8.80 -5.36 -4.07
C MET A 186 -7.35 -5.27 -3.58
N ILE A 187 -7.01 -4.24 -2.82
CA ILE A 187 -5.69 -4.09 -2.18
C ILE A 187 -5.40 -5.32 -1.33
N ASN A 188 -6.34 -5.74 -0.49
CA ASN A 188 -6.17 -6.95 0.28
C ASN A 188 -5.89 -8.18 -0.59
N SER A 189 -6.77 -8.47 -1.55
CA SER A 189 -6.68 -9.71 -2.32
C SER A 189 -5.36 -9.76 -3.10
N ARG A 190 -4.91 -8.61 -3.61
CA ARG A 190 -3.59 -8.48 -4.24
C ARG A 190 -2.45 -8.73 -3.25
N LEU A 191 -2.49 -8.16 -2.05
CA LEU A 191 -1.45 -8.39 -1.05
C LEU A 191 -1.38 -9.86 -0.60
N GLN A 192 -2.52 -10.54 -0.48
CA GLN A 192 -2.55 -11.98 -0.19
C GLN A 192 -1.86 -12.79 -1.30
N GLN A 193 -2.13 -12.44 -2.56
CA GLN A 193 -1.49 -13.06 -3.73
C GLN A 193 0.04 -12.81 -3.76
N LEU A 194 0.46 -11.57 -3.45
CA LEU A 194 1.86 -11.15 -3.47
C LEU A 194 2.68 -11.70 -2.30
N LYS A 195 2.10 -11.79 -1.11
CA LYS A 195 2.76 -12.35 0.08
C LYS A 195 2.56 -13.87 0.20
N ASN A 196 1.78 -14.47 -0.70
CA ASN A 196 1.40 -15.87 -0.67
C ASN A 196 0.82 -16.27 0.70
N ASN A 197 -0.09 -15.44 1.21
CA ASN A 197 -0.64 -15.57 2.55
C ASN A 197 -2.09 -15.09 2.58
N ASP A 198 -3.02 -15.99 2.87
CA ASP A 198 -4.47 -15.70 2.81
C ASP A 198 -5.00 -14.93 4.02
N ARG A 199 -4.16 -14.61 5.00
CA ARG A 199 -4.58 -13.72 6.11
C ARG A 199 -4.75 -12.29 5.62
N LEU A 200 -5.42 -11.47 6.42
CA LEU A 200 -5.71 -10.07 6.09
C LEU A 200 -4.44 -9.33 5.64
N PHE A 201 -4.53 -8.66 4.50
CA PHE A 201 -3.48 -7.92 3.81
C PHE A 201 -2.17 -8.70 3.63
N GLY A 202 -2.21 -10.03 3.52
CA GLY A 202 -1.00 -10.84 3.36
C GLY A 202 -0.05 -10.77 4.57
N ARG A 203 -0.56 -10.44 5.76
CA ARG A 203 0.20 -10.21 7.01
C ARG A 203 1.22 -9.06 6.98
N ILE A 204 1.04 -8.04 6.14
CA ILE A 204 1.81 -6.80 6.30
C ILE A 204 1.06 -5.80 7.19
N ASN A 205 1.79 -4.82 7.72
CA ASN A 205 1.22 -3.72 8.46
C ASN A 205 0.63 -2.68 7.48
N ILE A 206 -0.53 -2.12 7.82
CA ILE A 206 -1.22 -1.12 7.00
C ILE A 206 -1.38 0.16 7.83
N LEU A 207 -0.82 1.26 7.33
CA LEU A 207 -1.10 2.59 7.88
C LEU A 207 -1.79 3.41 6.79
N VAL A 208 -2.96 3.97 7.09
CA VAL A 208 -3.67 4.83 6.16
C VAL A 208 -3.76 6.23 6.73
N PHE A 209 -3.61 7.23 5.87
CA PHE A 209 -3.59 8.64 6.22
C PHE A 209 -4.68 9.35 5.44
N GLY A 210 -5.35 10.29 6.08
CA GLY A 210 -6.36 11.10 5.41
C GLY A 210 -7.09 12.01 6.38
N ASP A 211 -8.14 12.63 5.89
CA ASP A 211 -8.99 13.50 6.67
C ASP A 211 -10.44 13.15 6.36
N LEU A 212 -11.18 12.71 7.37
CA LEU A 212 -12.58 12.32 7.22
C LEU A 212 -13.49 13.47 6.82
N MET A 213 -13.07 14.72 7.07
CA MET A 213 -13.82 15.91 6.69
C MET A 213 -13.47 16.42 5.29
N GLN A 214 -12.52 15.77 4.61
CA GLN A 214 -12.20 16.05 3.21
C GLN A 214 -13.07 15.22 2.25
N LEU A 215 -12.77 15.32 0.95
CA LEU A 215 -13.60 14.77 -0.11
C LEU A 215 -13.76 13.24 0.02
N PRO A 216 -15.02 12.74 -0.07
CA PRO A 216 -15.29 11.30 -0.14
C PRO A 216 -14.84 10.72 -1.50
N PRO A 217 -14.90 9.40 -1.68
CA PRO A 217 -14.69 8.79 -2.99
C PRO A 217 -15.69 9.35 -4.01
N VAL A 218 -15.25 9.58 -5.23
CA VAL A 218 -16.11 10.08 -6.33
C VAL A 218 -17.20 9.05 -6.66
N HIS A 219 -16.84 7.76 -6.62
CA HIS A 219 -17.73 6.62 -6.80
C HIS A 219 -17.42 5.53 -5.77
N GLY A 220 -18.45 4.80 -5.35
CA GLY A 220 -18.33 3.73 -4.34
C GLY A 220 -18.53 4.20 -2.90
N ARG A 221 -18.37 3.29 -1.95
CA ARG A 221 -18.56 3.57 -0.52
C ARG A 221 -17.27 4.00 0.13
N GLN A 222 -17.37 4.83 1.16
CA GLN A 222 -16.22 5.14 2.00
C GLN A 222 -15.68 3.89 2.67
N VAL A 223 -14.36 3.82 2.90
CA VAL A 223 -13.72 2.67 3.57
C VAL A 223 -14.29 2.37 4.97
N PHE A 224 -14.91 3.37 5.62
CA PHE A 224 -15.51 3.28 6.95
C PHE A 224 -16.95 2.75 6.92
N GLU A 225 -17.63 2.87 5.78
CA GLU A 225 -19.00 2.39 5.57
C GLU A 225 -19.00 0.92 5.09
N GLN A 226 -18.51 0.03 5.96
CA GLN A 226 -18.41 -1.40 5.65
C GLN A 226 -19.81 -2.04 5.50
N PRO A 227 -20.06 -2.89 4.49
CA PRO A 227 -21.32 -3.61 4.39
C PRO A 227 -21.56 -4.52 5.61
N PRO A 228 -22.84 -4.77 5.98
CA PRO A 228 -23.18 -5.69 7.06
C PRO A 228 -22.68 -7.12 6.81
N TYR A 229 -22.52 -7.50 5.55
CA TYR A 229 -21.96 -8.76 5.09
C TYR A 229 -20.62 -8.48 4.40
N GLY A 230 -19.56 -8.31 5.19
CA GLY A 230 -18.25 -7.89 4.72
C GLY A 230 -17.21 -7.89 5.83
N TRP A 231 -16.01 -7.42 5.51
CA TRP A 231 -14.87 -7.41 6.42
C TRP A 231 -15.09 -6.43 7.57
N ARG A 232 -15.59 -6.90 8.71
CA ARG A 232 -15.65 -6.09 9.94
C ARG A 232 -14.22 -5.82 10.44
N ASN A 233 -13.92 -4.56 10.78
CA ASN A 233 -12.66 -4.13 11.41
C ASN A 233 -11.42 -4.23 10.49
N ALA A 234 -11.54 -3.80 9.24
CA ALA A 234 -10.38 -3.62 8.35
C ALA A 234 -9.28 -2.73 8.99
N PHE A 235 -9.68 -1.77 9.80
CA PHE A 235 -8.79 -0.98 10.67
C PHE A 235 -9.06 -1.31 12.14
N LEU A 236 -7.98 -1.41 12.91
CA LEU A 236 -8.00 -1.76 14.33
C LEU A 236 -7.99 -0.53 15.24
N ALA A 237 -7.50 0.60 14.75
CA ALA A 237 -7.49 1.86 15.50
C ALA A 237 -7.60 3.07 14.57
N ILE A 238 -8.26 4.11 15.07
CA ILE A 238 -8.27 5.47 14.50
C ILE A 238 -7.45 6.35 15.44
N ILE A 239 -6.44 7.02 14.92
CA ILE A 239 -5.49 7.83 15.66
C ILE A 239 -5.58 9.25 15.13
N TYR A 240 -5.87 10.19 16.03
CA TYR A 240 -5.94 11.61 15.70
C TYR A 240 -4.56 12.26 15.93
N ILE A 241 -4.08 13.02 14.95
CA ILE A 241 -2.89 13.86 15.07
C ILE A 241 -3.27 15.31 14.74
N GLY A 242 -2.98 16.24 15.63
CA GLY A 242 -3.30 17.66 15.44
C GLY A 242 -3.64 18.39 16.73
#